data_AF-A0A7S4HFW7-F1
#
_entry.id   AF-A0A7S4HFW7-F1
#
_cell.length_a   1.000
_cell.length_b   1.000
_cell.length_c   1.000
_cell.angle_alpha   90.00
_cell.angle_beta   90.00
_cell.angle_gamma   90.00
#
_symmetry.space_group_name_H-M   'P 1'
#
loop_
_entity.id
_entity.type
_entity.pdbx_description
1 polymer ?
#
loop_
_entity_poly.entity_id
_entity_poly.type
_entity_poly.pdbx_seq_one_letter_code
_entity_poly.pdbx_strand_id
1 'polypeptide(L)'
;GGEFGPKWHQAALKAHRNKAYEDFEAVAKDLVSRSITSAPKLAVQGGSNGGLLTGNMLTRSPELFGAIVCQVPLLDMRRFHTLLAGASWMGEYGNPDTDDWAFLQSYSPYHNLKAATAYPPILFTTSTRDDRVHPAHARKMVKKMEEMGMPGAYYYENIEGGHGGAADNKQRAFMSTLAYQFLERTIAGGPLSGRQPAAMPARRRGLRDVLPRRALSVPKVPPMPKWAVTAAGAAAIVGLAVLERSRL
;
A
#
# COMPACT_ATOMS: atom_id res chain seq x y z
N GLY A 1 1.34 15.27 -5.07
CA GLY A 1 2.62 15.25 -4.37
C GLY A 1 3.17 16.66 -4.36
N GLY A 2 4.48 16.83 -4.53
CA GLY A 2 5.15 18.14 -4.62
C GLY A 2 5.68 18.48 -6.01
N GLU A 3 5.28 17.73 -7.04
CA GLU A 3 5.83 17.77 -8.40
C GLU A 3 5.75 19.17 -9.03
N PHE A 4 4.68 19.92 -8.72
CA PHE A 4 4.46 21.29 -9.18
C PHE A 4 4.45 22.31 -8.02
N GLY A 5 5.22 22.01 -6.96
CA GLY A 5 5.39 22.88 -5.81
C GLY A 5 4.23 22.87 -4.79
N PRO A 6 4.25 23.78 -3.79
CA PRO A 6 3.34 23.72 -2.64
C PRO A 6 1.86 23.84 -2.99
N LYS A 7 1.50 24.59 -4.03
CA LYS A 7 0.11 24.71 -4.48
C LYS A 7 -0.48 23.37 -4.92
N TRP A 8 0.34 22.51 -5.54
CA TRP A 8 -0.09 21.19 -5.98
C TRP A 8 -0.36 20.26 -4.80
N HIS A 9 0.50 20.30 -3.77
CA HIS A 9 0.29 19.57 -2.53
C HIS A 9 -0.98 20.05 -1.80
N GLN A 10 -1.12 21.36 -1.63
CA GLN A 10 -2.25 21.98 -0.94
C GLN A 10 -3.60 21.71 -1.61
N ALA A 11 -3.62 21.52 -2.93
CA ALA A 11 -4.83 21.24 -3.69
C ALA A 11 -5.52 19.94 -3.26
N ALA A 12 -4.82 18.99 -2.62
CA ALA A 12 -5.33 17.68 -2.22
C ALA A 12 -5.20 17.39 -0.71
N LEU A 13 -5.19 18.44 0.12
CA LEU A 13 -5.20 18.31 1.58
C LEU A 13 -6.62 18.18 2.14
N LYS A 14 -6.76 17.45 3.26
CA LYS A 14 -7.98 17.41 4.08
C LYS A 14 -9.26 17.16 3.27
N ALA A 15 -10.23 18.07 3.30
CA ALA A 15 -11.49 17.97 2.56
C ALA A 15 -11.31 17.82 1.04
N HIS A 16 -10.16 18.24 0.49
CA HIS A 16 -9.84 18.08 -0.93
C HIS A 16 -9.09 16.79 -1.25
N ARG A 17 -8.91 15.88 -0.27
CA ARG A 17 -8.14 14.64 -0.47
C ARG A 17 -8.65 13.78 -1.62
N ASN A 18 -9.96 13.83 -1.89
CA ASN A 18 -10.58 13.11 -3.00
C ASN A 18 -9.97 13.45 -4.37
N LYS A 19 -9.44 14.66 -4.57
CA LYS A 19 -8.79 15.05 -5.83
C LYS A 19 -7.60 14.15 -6.18
N ALA A 20 -6.82 13.74 -5.19
CA ALA A 20 -5.70 12.83 -5.42
C ALA A 20 -6.17 11.44 -5.89
N TYR A 21 -7.36 11.00 -5.48
CA TYR A 21 -7.94 9.73 -5.92
C TYR A 21 -8.58 9.89 -7.31
N GLU A 22 -9.27 10.99 -7.56
CA GLU A 22 -9.85 11.34 -8.87
C GLU A 22 -8.77 11.46 -9.95
N ASP A 23 -7.63 12.08 -9.64
CA ASP A 23 -6.48 12.14 -10.54
C ASP A 23 -5.97 10.73 -10.90
N PHE A 24 -5.93 9.82 -9.92
CA PHE A 24 -5.47 8.45 -10.15
C PHE A 24 -6.48 7.63 -10.97
N GLU A 25 -7.76 7.77 -10.68
CA GLU A 25 -8.86 7.18 -11.47
C GLU A 25 -8.86 7.70 -12.91
N ALA A 26 -8.58 8.98 -13.11
CA ALA A 26 -8.49 9.58 -14.44
C ALA A 26 -7.38 8.95 -15.27
N VAL A 27 -6.21 8.70 -14.69
CA VAL A 27 -5.10 7.98 -15.36
C VAL A 27 -5.51 6.55 -15.71
N ALA A 28 -6.16 5.82 -14.79
CA ALA A 28 -6.63 4.46 -15.06
C ALA A 28 -7.64 4.42 -16.22
N LYS A 29 -8.61 5.34 -16.24
CA LYS A 29 -9.60 5.49 -17.31
C LYS A 29 -8.95 5.86 -18.64
N ASP A 30 -7.99 6.78 -18.63
CA ASP A 30 -7.26 7.21 -19.82
C ASP A 30 -6.50 6.03 -20.46
N LEU A 31 -5.79 5.23 -19.68
CA LEU A 31 -5.06 4.05 -20.20
C LEU A 31 -5.98 3.03 -20.88
N VAL A 32 -7.19 2.82 -20.34
CA VAL A 32 -8.19 1.95 -20.96
C VAL A 32 -8.74 2.59 -22.23
N SER A 33 -9.06 3.88 -22.21
CA SER A 33 -9.59 4.61 -23.37
C SER A 33 -8.62 4.62 -24.56
N ARG A 34 -7.31 4.77 -24.29
CA ARG A 34 -6.24 4.70 -25.29
C ARG A 34 -5.88 3.27 -25.71
N SER A 35 -6.61 2.27 -25.23
CA SER A 35 -6.39 0.84 -25.54
C SER A 35 -4.98 0.33 -25.17
N ILE A 36 -4.31 0.98 -24.21
CA ILE A 36 -3.02 0.52 -23.68
C ILE A 36 -3.23 -0.74 -22.82
N THR A 37 -4.37 -0.82 -22.13
CA THR A 37 -4.80 -1.98 -21.34
C THR A 37 -6.33 -2.04 -21.27
N SER A 38 -6.84 -2.98 -20.48
CA SER A 38 -8.26 -3.11 -20.11
C SER A 38 -8.37 -3.25 -18.60
N ALA A 39 -9.51 -2.90 -17.99
CA ALA A 39 -9.68 -3.00 -16.53
C ALA A 39 -9.26 -4.37 -15.95
N PRO A 40 -9.63 -5.55 -16.52
CA PRO A 40 -9.17 -6.86 -16.02
C PRO A 40 -7.66 -7.11 -16.10
N LYS A 41 -6.92 -6.28 -16.85
CA LYS A 41 -5.46 -6.36 -17.06
C LYS A 41 -4.70 -5.18 -16.44
N LEU A 42 -5.40 -4.32 -15.71
CA LEU A 42 -4.82 -3.17 -15.05
C LEU A 42 -4.74 -3.43 -13.56
N ALA A 43 -3.57 -3.22 -12.97
CA ALA A 43 -3.39 -3.31 -11.53
C ALA A 43 -2.74 -2.05 -10.96
N VAL A 44 -3.04 -1.78 -9.70
CA VAL A 44 -2.44 -0.70 -8.93
C VAL A 44 -1.68 -1.24 -7.72
N GLN A 45 -0.50 -0.69 -7.48
CA GLN A 45 0.32 -0.98 -6.31
C GLN A 45 0.69 0.30 -5.57
N GLY A 46 0.54 0.31 -4.24
CA GLY A 46 0.91 1.47 -3.45
C GLY A 46 1.20 1.17 -1.99
N GLY A 47 2.16 1.92 -1.42
CA GLY A 47 2.62 1.78 -0.03
C GLY A 47 2.36 3.01 0.83
N SER A 48 2.06 2.82 2.12
CA SER A 48 1.83 3.90 3.10
C SER A 48 0.63 4.79 2.73
N ASN A 49 0.84 6.07 2.42
CA ASN A 49 -0.19 6.91 1.80
C ASN A 49 -0.61 6.35 0.41
N GLY A 50 0.31 5.73 -0.33
CA GLY A 50 -0.04 4.95 -1.50
C GLY A 50 -0.93 3.74 -1.17
N GLY A 51 -0.81 3.17 0.02
CA GLY A 51 -1.72 2.13 0.52
C GLY A 51 -3.11 2.66 0.85
N LEU A 52 -3.22 3.90 1.35
CA LEU A 52 -4.51 4.60 1.46
C LEU A 52 -5.13 4.85 0.08
N LEU A 53 -4.33 5.27 -0.90
CA LEU A 53 -4.76 5.47 -2.28
C LEU A 53 -5.27 4.16 -2.89
N THR A 54 -4.54 3.05 -2.77
CA THR A 54 -5.00 1.77 -3.32
C THR A 54 -6.20 1.20 -2.57
N GLY A 55 -6.31 1.42 -1.26
CA GLY A 55 -7.53 1.12 -0.51
C GLY A 55 -8.74 1.95 -0.98
N ASN A 56 -8.50 3.20 -1.41
CA ASN A 56 -9.53 4.03 -2.03
C ASN A 56 -9.90 3.51 -3.42
N MET A 57 -8.95 3.09 -4.24
CA MET A 57 -9.25 2.45 -5.53
C MET A 57 -10.11 1.20 -5.35
N LEU A 58 -9.81 0.38 -4.34
CA LEU A 58 -10.63 -0.78 -3.98
C LEU A 58 -12.07 -0.37 -3.67
N THR A 59 -12.28 0.64 -2.83
CA THR A 59 -13.61 0.93 -2.25
C THR A 59 -14.45 1.92 -3.06
N ARG A 60 -13.81 2.77 -3.87
CA ARG A 60 -14.47 3.81 -4.67
C ARG A 60 -14.68 3.41 -6.12
N SER A 61 -13.67 2.76 -6.71
CA SER A 61 -13.62 2.47 -8.15
C SER A 61 -13.11 1.05 -8.43
N PRO A 62 -13.67 -0.01 -7.78
CA PRO A 62 -13.21 -1.39 -7.92
C PRO A 62 -13.25 -1.89 -9.37
N GLU A 63 -14.17 -1.36 -10.19
CA GLU A 63 -14.38 -1.73 -11.58
C GLU A 63 -13.25 -1.30 -12.52
N LEU A 64 -12.37 -0.38 -12.10
CA LEU A 64 -11.26 0.10 -12.93
C LEU A 64 -10.04 -0.82 -12.91
N PHE A 65 -9.96 -1.75 -11.96
CA PHE A 65 -8.76 -2.56 -11.71
C PHE A 65 -9.08 -4.05 -11.66
N GLY A 66 -8.21 -4.86 -12.24
CA GLY A 66 -8.25 -6.32 -12.17
C GLY A 66 -7.55 -6.88 -10.94
N ALA A 67 -6.63 -6.14 -10.34
CA ALA A 67 -5.98 -6.50 -9.08
C ALA A 67 -5.39 -5.29 -8.34
N ILE A 68 -5.22 -5.43 -7.01
CA ILE A 68 -4.69 -4.37 -6.15
C ILE A 68 -3.59 -4.92 -5.24
N VAL A 69 -2.48 -4.19 -5.10
CA VAL A 69 -1.43 -4.45 -4.10
C VAL A 69 -1.37 -3.27 -3.12
N CYS A 70 -1.73 -3.53 -1.86
CA CYS A 70 -1.89 -2.52 -0.81
C CYS A 70 -0.87 -2.76 0.30
N GLN A 71 0.14 -1.90 0.40
CA GLN A 71 1.33 -2.14 1.23
C GLN A 71 1.41 -1.15 2.41
N VAL A 72 1.77 -1.65 3.60
CA VAL A 72 1.91 -0.90 4.86
C VAL A 72 0.88 0.24 5.00
N PRO A 73 -0.44 -0.07 4.88
CA PRO A 73 -1.41 0.93 4.44
C PRO A 73 -2.08 1.69 5.60
N LEU A 74 -2.58 2.89 5.31
CA LEU A 74 -3.48 3.67 6.19
C LEU A 74 -4.92 3.49 5.72
N LEU A 75 -5.74 2.69 6.42
CA LEU A 75 -7.08 2.29 5.92
C LEU A 75 -8.25 2.70 6.83
N ASP A 76 -7.97 2.93 8.11
CA ASP A 76 -8.96 3.34 9.11
C ASP A 76 -8.70 4.80 9.46
N MET A 77 -9.38 5.70 8.75
CA MET A 77 -9.21 7.14 8.94
C MET A 77 -9.96 7.67 10.15
N ARG A 78 -10.77 6.85 10.85
CA ARG A 78 -11.40 7.25 12.12
C ARG A 78 -10.39 7.21 13.26
N ARG A 79 -9.45 6.26 13.19
CA ARG A 79 -8.53 5.96 14.30
C ARG A 79 -7.06 6.19 13.98
N PHE A 80 -6.71 6.56 12.75
CA PHE A 80 -5.30 6.68 12.34
C PHE A 80 -4.50 7.54 13.32
N HIS A 81 -5.06 8.66 13.80
CA HIS A 81 -4.38 9.61 14.69
C HIS A 81 -4.06 9.04 16.08
N THR A 82 -4.77 8.00 16.52
CA THR A 82 -4.56 7.33 17.81
C THR A 82 -3.48 6.25 17.77
N LEU A 83 -2.90 5.97 16.59
CA LEU A 83 -1.97 4.87 16.37
C LEU A 83 -0.59 5.39 15.94
N LEU A 84 0.44 5.05 16.72
CA LEU A 84 1.86 5.34 16.42
C LEU A 84 2.08 6.80 15.96
N ALA A 85 2.67 7.02 14.78
CA ALA A 85 2.96 8.34 14.23
C ALA A 85 1.71 9.08 13.69
N GLY A 86 0.52 8.49 13.78
CA GLY A 86 -0.70 8.98 13.15
C GLY A 86 -1.06 10.42 13.44
N ALA A 87 -0.93 10.86 14.69
CA ALA A 87 -1.24 12.23 15.11
C ALA A 87 -0.45 13.28 14.29
N SER A 88 0.77 12.94 13.85
CA SER A 88 1.61 13.85 13.05
C SER A 88 1.08 14.11 11.64
N TRP A 89 0.11 13.32 11.15
CA TRP A 89 -0.44 13.48 9.79
C TRP A 89 -1.79 14.20 9.76
N MET A 90 -2.26 14.74 10.88
CA MET A 90 -3.52 15.52 10.90
C MET A 90 -3.44 16.81 10.07
N GLY A 91 -2.24 17.37 9.85
CA GLY A 91 -2.05 18.47 8.91
C GLY A 91 -2.36 18.06 7.45
N GLU A 92 -2.08 16.80 7.11
CA GLU A 92 -2.30 16.22 5.78
C GLU A 92 -3.77 15.80 5.59
N TYR A 93 -4.31 15.05 6.55
CA TYR A 93 -5.60 14.38 6.41
C TYR A 93 -6.75 15.07 7.15
N GLY A 94 -6.50 15.84 8.19
CA GLY A 94 -7.54 16.34 9.10
C GLY A 94 -7.60 15.60 10.44
N ASN A 95 -8.41 16.10 11.36
CA ASN A 95 -8.56 15.56 12.71
C ASN A 95 -9.87 14.75 12.87
N PRO A 96 -9.83 13.41 13.04
CA PRO A 96 -11.05 12.60 13.15
C PRO A 96 -11.96 12.92 14.34
N ASP A 97 -11.46 13.64 15.36
CA ASP A 97 -12.24 14.02 16.54
C ASP A 97 -12.95 15.37 16.40
N THR A 98 -12.88 16.01 15.22
CA THR A 98 -13.62 17.24 14.88
C THR A 98 -14.61 17.00 13.74
N ASP A 99 -15.22 18.07 13.23
CA ASP A 99 -16.08 18.05 12.03
C ASP A 99 -15.35 17.56 10.76
N ASP A 100 -14.01 17.49 10.78
CA ASP A 100 -13.21 16.89 9.69
C ASP A 100 -13.62 15.43 9.44
N TRP A 101 -14.18 14.74 10.44
CA TRP A 101 -14.72 13.38 10.26
C TRP A 101 -15.71 13.29 9.10
N ALA A 102 -16.50 14.34 8.86
CA ALA A 102 -17.51 14.35 7.80
C ALA A 102 -16.90 14.08 6.41
N PHE A 103 -15.70 14.61 6.13
CA PHE A 103 -15.01 14.33 4.87
C PHE A 103 -14.07 13.12 4.99
N LEU A 104 -13.44 12.86 6.14
CA LEU A 104 -12.57 11.69 6.35
C LEU A 104 -13.33 10.37 6.12
N GLN A 105 -14.57 10.29 6.60
CA GLN A 105 -15.39 9.09 6.43
C GLN A 105 -15.72 8.82 4.96
N SER A 106 -15.78 9.86 4.12
CA SER A 106 -16.11 9.71 2.68
C SER A 106 -15.05 8.94 1.89
N TYR A 107 -13.81 8.88 2.41
CA TYR A 107 -12.70 8.20 1.75
C TYR A 107 -11.98 7.19 2.62
N SER A 108 -12.45 6.90 3.83
CA SER A 108 -11.83 5.86 4.67
C SER A 108 -12.09 4.47 4.09
N PRO A 109 -11.09 3.73 3.60
CA PRO A 109 -11.35 2.42 2.97
C PRO A 109 -12.04 1.44 3.92
N TYR A 110 -11.62 1.39 5.18
CA TYR A 110 -12.21 0.49 6.17
C TYR A 110 -13.72 0.72 6.37
N HIS A 111 -14.18 1.98 6.31
CA HIS A 111 -15.58 2.34 6.50
C HIS A 111 -16.42 2.23 5.22
N ASN A 112 -15.77 2.29 4.05
CA ASN A 112 -16.44 2.28 2.73
C ASN A 112 -16.47 0.90 2.04
N LEU A 113 -16.04 -0.17 2.70
CA LEU A 113 -16.37 -1.52 2.26
C LEU A 113 -17.88 -1.75 2.30
N LYS A 114 -18.45 -2.18 1.17
CA LYS A 114 -19.89 -2.43 1.01
C LYS A 114 -20.14 -3.92 0.80
N ALA A 115 -21.17 -4.44 1.45
CA ALA A 115 -21.65 -5.78 1.17
C ALA A 115 -22.18 -5.85 -0.27
N ALA A 116 -22.04 -7.01 -0.93
CA ALA A 116 -22.46 -7.27 -2.31
C ALA A 116 -21.69 -6.53 -3.43
N THR A 117 -20.63 -5.78 -3.13
CA THR A 117 -19.72 -5.27 -4.17
C THR A 117 -18.74 -6.37 -4.61
N ALA A 118 -18.61 -6.58 -5.92
CA ALA A 118 -17.56 -7.41 -6.50
C ALA A 118 -16.23 -6.64 -6.48
N TYR A 119 -15.37 -6.95 -5.51
CA TYR A 119 -14.04 -6.37 -5.40
C TYR A 119 -13.01 -7.15 -6.22
N PRO A 120 -12.01 -6.49 -6.85
CA PRO A 120 -10.90 -7.21 -7.46
C PRO A 120 -10.06 -7.92 -6.39
N PRO A 121 -9.36 -9.01 -6.75
CA PRO A 121 -8.34 -9.60 -5.89
C PRO A 121 -7.39 -8.54 -5.33
N ILE A 122 -7.06 -8.65 -4.05
CA ILE A 122 -6.19 -7.70 -3.37
C ILE A 122 -5.15 -8.42 -2.52
N LEU A 123 -3.90 -7.98 -2.61
CA LEU A 123 -2.83 -8.39 -1.71
C LEU A 123 -2.52 -7.26 -0.73
N PHE A 124 -2.78 -7.51 0.54
CA PHE A 124 -2.33 -6.68 1.65
C PHE A 124 -0.97 -7.15 2.14
N THR A 125 -0.01 -6.24 2.27
CA THR A 125 1.27 -6.52 2.93
C THR A 125 1.54 -5.53 4.05
N THR A 126 2.06 -5.98 5.18
CA THR A 126 2.51 -5.09 6.27
C THR A 126 3.71 -5.66 7.01
N SER A 127 4.27 -4.94 7.98
CA SER A 127 5.27 -5.45 8.93
C SER A 127 4.76 -5.40 10.37
N THR A 128 5.04 -6.43 11.16
CA THR A 128 4.80 -6.45 12.61
C THR A 128 5.60 -5.36 13.33
N ARG A 129 6.78 -5.02 12.81
CA ARG A 129 7.69 -4.03 13.40
C ARG A 129 7.52 -2.63 12.80
N ASP A 130 6.50 -2.40 11.99
CA ASP A 130 6.19 -1.06 11.49
C ASP A 130 5.83 -0.14 12.67
N ASP A 131 6.76 0.75 12.98
CA ASP A 131 6.69 1.75 14.04
C ASP A 131 6.14 3.09 13.54
N ARG A 132 5.81 3.18 12.25
CA ARG A 132 5.24 4.37 11.60
C ARG A 132 3.75 4.20 11.36
N VAL A 133 3.37 3.29 10.47
CA VAL A 133 1.97 2.98 10.15
C VAL A 133 1.60 1.67 10.83
N HIS A 134 0.67 1.72 11.79
CA HIS A 134 0.37 0.54 12.59
C HIS A 134 -0.21 -0.60 11.72
N PRO A 135 0.31 -1.84 11.82
CA PRO A 135 -0.19 -2.98 11.03
C PRO A 135 -1.67 -3.33 11.27
N ALA A 136 -2.30 -2.75 12.30
CA ALA A 136 -3.71 -2.92 12.59
C ALA A 136 -4.63 -2.43 11.46
N HIS A 137 -4.18 -1.45 10.65
CA HIS A 137 -4.93 -1.02 9.48
C HIS A 137 -5.17 -2.17 8.49
N ALA A 138 -4.11 -2.89 8.10
CA ALA A 138 -4.21 -4.04 7.21
C ALA A 138 -4.94 -5.21 7.88
N ARG A 139 -4.57 -5.56 9.12
CA ARG A 139 -5.18 -6.68 9.85
C ARG A 139 -6.70 -6.54 9.97
N LYS A 140 -7.19 -5.36 10.39
CA LYS A 140 -8.62 -5.10 10.54
C LYS A 140 -9.36 -5.11 9.19
N MET A 141 -8.75 -4.56 8.15
CA MET A 141 -9.33 -4.56 6.80
C MET A 141 -9.52 -5.98 6.29
N VAL A 142 -8.47 -6.80 6.36
CA VAL A 142 -8.50 -8.22 5.94
C VAL A 142 -9.55 -8.97 6.72
N LYS A 143 -9.55 -8.83 8.06
CA LYS A 143 -10.54 -9.49 8.91
C LYS A 143 -11.98 -9.12 8.54
N LYS A 144 -12.24 -7.84 8.28
CA LYS A 144 -13.56 -7.38 7.82
C LYS A 144 -13.94 -7.97 6.46
N MET A 145 -13.01 -8.02 5.50
CA MET A 145 -13.27 -8.62 4.18
C MET A 145 -13.55 -10.13 4.28
N GLU A 146 -12.81 -10.84 5.13
CA GLU A 146 -13.05 -12.27 5.42
C GLU A 146 -14.45 -12.49 6.02
N GLU A 147 -14.84 -11.68 7.01
CA GLU A 147 -16.18 -11.75 7.64
C GLU A 147 -17.31 -11.42 6.67
N MET A 148 -17.05 -10.58 5.67
CA MET A 148 -18.00 -10.29 4.59
C MET A 148 -18.02 -11.37 3.49
N GLY A 149 -17.24 -12.44 3.63
CA GLY A 149 -17.16 -13.53 2.65
C GLY A 149 -16.55 -13.11 1.32
N MET A 150 -15.72 -12.07 1.29
CA MET A 150 -15.11 -11.55 0.06
C MET A 150 -13.97 -12.46 -0.39
N PRO A 151 -14.09 -13.17 -1.52
CA PRO A 151 -12.98 -13.97 -2.03
C PRO A 151 -11.84 -13.06 -2.50
N GLY A 152 -10.59 -13.54 -2.37
CA GLY A 152 -9.43 -12.85 -2.97
C GLY A 152 -8.78 -11.75 -2.12
N ALA A 153 -9.08 -11.67 -0.82
CA ALA A 153 -8.31 -10.86 0.13
C ALA A 153 -7.08 -11.65 0.64
N TYR A 154 -5.92 -11.43 0.02
CA TYR A 154 -4.66 -12.04 0.41
C TYR A 154 -3.92 -11.17 1.43
N TYR A 155 -3.22 -11.79 2.37
CA TYR A 155 -2.48 -11.09 3.42
C TYR A 155 -1.10 -11.70 3.63
N TYR A 156 -0.09 -10.84 3.73
CA TYR A 156 1.23 -11.22 4.19
C TYR A 156 1.76 -10.19 5.19
N GLU A 157 2.15 -10.66 6.37
CA GLU A 157 2.79 -9.84 7.37
C GLU A 157 4.23 -10.29 7.58
N ASN A 158 5.17 -9.41 7.27
CA ASN A 158 6.56 -9.65 7.61
C ASN A 158 6.79 -9.40 9.10
N ILE A 159 7.43 -10.34 9.79
CA ILE A 159 7.69 -10.20 11.24
C ILE A 159 8.79 -9.15 11.51
N GLU A 160 9.62 -8.87 10.50
CA GLU A 160 10.69 -7.87 10.54
C GLU A 160 10.45 -6.74 9.51
N GLY A 161 11.38 -5.79 9.41
CA GLY A 161 11.43 -4.86 8.27
C GLY A 161 10.79 -3.50 8.43
N GLY A 162 10.25 -3.17 9.60
CA GLY A 162 9.76 -1.83 9.92
C GLY A 162 8.79 -1.28 8.88
N HIS A 163 8.76 0.04 8.73
CA HIS A 163 7.90 0.66 7.71
C HIS A 163 8.31 0.37 6.26
N GLY A 164 9.58 0.05 6.02
CA GLY A 164 10.05 -0.36 4.69
C GLY A 164 9.54 -1.74 4.26
N GLY A 165 8.88 -2.49 5.15
CA GLY A 165 8.33 -3.81 4.92
C GLY A 165 9.36 -4.95 4.88
N ALA A 166 10.65 -4.65 4.71
CA ALA A 166 11.75 -5.62 4.63
C ALA A 166 12.97 -5.16 5.44
N ALA A 167 13.61 -6.08 6.17
CA ALA A 167 14.79 -5.79 7.00
C ALA A 167 16.11 -5.89 6.22
N ASP A 168 16.13 -6.65 5.13
CA ASP A 168 17.31 -6.87 4.30
C ASP A 168 16.92 -7.05 2.82
N ASN A 169 17.93 -7.20 1.96
CA ASN A 169 17.72 -7.36 0.52
C ASN A 169 17.02 -8.66 0.15
N LYS A 170 17.17 -9.73 0.95
CA LYS A 170 16.52 -11.02 0.69
C LYS A 170 15.01 -10.91 0.94
N GLN A 171 14.62 -10.27 2.04
CA GLN A 171 13.23 -9.95 2.33
C GLN A 171 12.67 -8.99 1.29
N ARG A 172 13.40 -7.96 0.88
CA ARG A 172 12.94 -7.03 -0.16
C ARG A 172 12.70 -7.72 -1.50
N ALA A 173 13.58 -8.63 -1.90
CA ALA A 173 13.40 -9.47 -3.08
C ALA A 173 12.16 -10.35 -2.93
N PHE A 174 11.98 -11.02 -1.79
CA PHE A 174 10.80 -11.84 -1.51
C PHE A 174 9.50 -11.04 -1.60
N MET A 175 9.43 -9.86 -0.97
CA MET A 175 8.25 -9.00 -0.98
C MET A 175 7.89 -8.52 -2.39
N SER A 176 8.92 -8.19 -3.20
CA SER A 176 8.72 -7.80 -4.60
C SER A 176 8.19 -8.98 -5.41
N THR A 177 8.81 -10.15 -5.30
CA THR A 177 8.36 -11.37 -5.98
C THR A 177 6.94 -11.76 -5.57
N LEU A 178 6.58 -11.62 -4.28
CA LEU A 178 5.23 -11.89 -3.80
C LEU A 178 4.19 -10.99 -4.52
N ALA A 179 4.46 -9.69 -4.61
CA ALA A 179 3.59 -8.76 -5.33
C ALA A 179 3.50 -9.10 -6.82
N TYR A 180 4.63 -9.33 -7.50
CA TYR A 180 4.64 -9.65 -8.93
C TYR A 180 3.95 -11.00 -9.24
N GLN A 181 4.17 -12.04 -8.44
CA GLN A 181 3.49 -13.33 -8.63
C GLN A 181 1.99 -13.23 -8.40
N PHE A 182 1.56 -12.42 -7.42
CA PHE A 182 0.15 -12.14 -7.22
C PHE A 182 -0.46 -11.46 -8.47
N LEU A 183 0.21 -10.43 -9.01
CA LEU A 183 -0.24 -9.73 -10.21
C LEU A 183 -0.27 -10.65 -11.45
N GLU A 184 0.79 -11.43 -11.68
CA GLU A 184 0.85 -12.38 -12.79
C GLU A 184 -0.32 -13.38 -12.77
N ARG A 185 -0.65 -13.93 -11.59
CA ARG A 185 -1.74 -14.90 -11.45
C ARG A 185 -3.13 -14.27 -11.56
N THR A 186 -3.27 -12.98 -11.26
CA THR A 186 -4.59 -12.32 -11.24
C THR A 186 -4.91 -11.65 -12.55
N ILE A 187 -3.96 -10.92 -13.16
CA ILE A 187 -4.20 -10.10 -14.35
C ILE A 187 -3.50 -10.60 -15.62
N ALA A 188 -2.53 -11.52 -15.50
CA ALA A 188 -1.84 -12.12 -16.66
C ALA A 188 -2.35 -13.53 -17.03
N GLY A 189 -3.29 -14.09 -16.26
CA GLY A 189 -3.89 -15.40 -16.54
C GLY A 189 -3.09 -16.61 -16.08
N GLY A 190 -2.11 -16.44 -15.17
CA GLY A 190 -1.44 -17.56 -14.51
C GLY A 190 -2.36 -18.27 -13.51
N PRO A 191 -2.28 -19.60 -13.30
CA PRO A 191 -3.17 -20.28 -12.36
C PRO A 191 -2.96 -19.82 -10.91
N LEU A 192 -4.04 -19.41 -10.25
CA LEU A 192 -4.12 -19.34 -8.78
C LEU A 192 -4.21 -20.77 -8.21
N SER A 193 -3.16 -21.58 -8.37
CA SER A 193 -3.13 -22.89 -7.73
C SER A 193 -3.02 -22.70 -6.22
N GLY A 194 -3.93 -23.32 -5.48
CA GLY A 194 -4.19 -23.16 -4.04
C GLY A 194 -3.08 -23.59 -3.09
N ARG A 195 -1.82 -23.26 -3.35
CA ARG A 195 -0.76 -23.28 -2.35
C ARG A 195 -0.57 -21.87 -1.82
N GLN A 196 -1.08 -21.63 -0.62
CA GLN A 196 -0.47 -20.67 0.30
C GLN A 196 1.06 -20.88 0.24
N PRO A 197 1.88 -19.83 0.07
CA PRO A 197 3.30 -19.98 0.26
C PRO A 197 3.49 -20.59 1.65
N ALA A 198 4.16 -21.75 1.72
CA ALA A 198 4.38 -22.45 2.97
C ALA A 198 4.91 -21.44 3.99
N ALA A 199 4.25 -21.33 5.15
CA ALA A 199 4.76 -20.55 6.26
C ALA A 199 6.23 -20.94 6.45
N MET A 200 7.13 -19.97 6.31
CA MET A 200 8.54 -20.18 6.62
C MET A 200 8.59 -20.73 8.06
N PRO A 201 9.12 -21.94 8.30
CA PRO A 201 9.19 -22.47 9.65
C PRO A 201 9.98 -21.47 10.50
N ALA A 202 9.36 -21.03 11.58
CA ALA A 202 10.03 -20.26 12.64
C ALA A 202 11.15 -21.13 13.21
N ARG A 203 12.34 -21.12 12.59
CA ARG A 203 13.49 -21.82 13.12
C ARG A 203 14.02 -21.04 14.31
N ARG A 204 13.56 -21.42 15.50
CA ARG A 204 14.38 -21.39 16.71
C ARG A 204 15.54 -22.38 16.51
N ARG A 205 16.74 -21.87 16.28
CA ARG A 205 18.00 -22.40 16.80
C ARG A 205 19.07 -21.34 16.60
N GLY A 206 19.59 -20.82 17.71
CA GLY A 206 20.83 -20.08 17.68
C GLY A 206 21.97 -21.03 17.30
N LEU A 207 22.93 -20.51 16.55
CA LEU A 207 24.32 -20.91 16.66
C LEU A 207 25.19 -19.83 16.03
N ARG A 208 26.19 -19.44 16.83
CA ARG A 208 27.33 -18.65 16.45
C ARG A 208 28.09 -19.36 15.33
N ASP A 209 28.84 -18.55 14.60
CA ASP A 209 29.99 -18.90 13.75
C ASP A 209 29.69 -19.78 12.53
N VAL A 210 29.71 -19.16 11.34
CA VAL A 210 30.57 -19.56 10.19
C VAL A 210 30.56 -18.40 9.16
N LEU A 211 31.66 -17.62 9.12
CA LEU A 211 32.32 -16.94 7.96
C LEU A 211 32.97 -15.58 8.33
N PRO A 212 34.16 -15.26 7.77
CA PRO A 212 35.06 -14.22 8.29
C PRO A 212 34.60 -12.80 7.93
N ARG A 213 34.69 -11.89 8.92
CA ARG A 213 34.48 -10.46 8.75
C ARG A 213 35.63 -9.85 7.93
N ARG A 214 35.36 -9.42 6.70
CA ARG A 214 36.11 -8.33 6.06
C ARG A 214 35.29 -7.06 6.16
N ALA A 215 35.82 -6.07 6.88
CA ALA A 215 35.24 -4.75 7.01
C ALA A 215 35.35 -4.01 5.68
N LEU A 216 34.22 -3.64 5.08
CA LEU A 216 34.16 -2.60 4.07
C LEU A 216 33.81 -1.29 4.78
N SER A 217 34.68 -0.29 4.65
CA SER A 217 34.46 1.06 5.14
C SER A 217 33.31 1.71 4.36
N VAL A 218 32.22 2.03 5.06
CA VAL A 218 31.13 2.84 4.51
C VAL A 218 31.49 4.31 4.71
N PRO A 219 31.54 5.15 3.65
CA PRO A 219 31.80 6.58 3.82
C PRO A 219 30.67 7.26 4.60
N LYS A 220 31.04 8.18 5.51
CA LYS A 220 30.10 8.99 6.29
C LYS A 220 29.29 9.91 5.37
N VAL A 221 27.98 9.74 5.35
CA VAL A 221 27.04 10.70 4.77
C VAL A 221 26.83 11.83 5.80
N PRO A 222 26.97 13.11 5.42
CA PRO A 222 26.72 14.23 6.34
C PRO A 222 25.23 14.31 6.75
N PRO A 223 24.91 14.81 7.96
CA PRO A 223 23.54 14.92 8.41
C PRO A 223 22.74 15.89 7.53
N MET A 224 21.50 15.51 7.21
CA MET A 224 20.61 16.36 6.43
C MET A 224 20.24 17.64 7.19
N PRO A 225 20.10 18.80 6.49
CA PRO A 225 19.70 20.05 7.11
C PRO A 225 18.25 20.01 7.62
N LYS A 226 17.98 20.70 8.73
CA LYS A 226 16.71 20.65 9.49
C LYS A 226 15.44 21.03 8.69
N TRP A 227 15.57 21.68 7.53
CA TRP A 227 14.43 21.98 6.66
C TRP A 227 13.94 20.77 5.85
N ALA A 228 14.75 19.71 5.70
CA ALA A 228 14.36 18.48 5.00
C ALA A 228 13.36 17.62 5.80
N VAL A 229 13.20 17.89 7.10
CA VAL A 229 12.28 17.16 7.99
C VAL A 229 10.82 17.60 7.78
N THR A 230 10.59 18.79 7.22
CA THR A 230 9.25 19.38 7.06
C THR A 230 8.56 18.98 5.74
N ALA A 231 9.26 18.31 4.82
CA ALA A 231 8.72 17.83 3.55
C ALA A 231 8.60 16.29 3.47
N ALA A 232 9.01 15.57 4.52
CA ALA A 232 8.98 14.09 4.59
C ALA A 232 7.64 13.52 5.11
N GLY A 233 6.57 14.31 5.06
CA GLY A 233 5.21 13.87 5.36
C GLY A 233 4.66 13.02 4.21
N ALA A 234 4.86 11.71 4.31
CA ALA A 234 4.35 10.69 3.38
C ALA A 234 4.96 10.67 1.96
N ALA A 235 6.21 10.21 1.85
CA ALA A 235 6.67 9.62 0.58
C ALA A 235 5.77 8.42 0.24
N ALA A 236 4.98 8.56 -0.83
CA ALA A 236 4.17 7.49 -1.40
C ALA A 236 4.96 6.87 -2.56
N ILE A 237 5.16 5.55 -2.53
CA ILE A 237 5.50 4.79 -3.73
C ILE A 237 4.17 4.31 -4.28
N VAL A 238 3.80 4.80 -5.46
CA VAL A 238 2.65 4.33 -6.22
C VAL A 238 3.18 3.92 -7.60
N GLY A 239 2.94 2.67 -7.97
CA GLY A 239 3.32 2.11 -9.25
C GLY A 239 2.09 1.57 -9.95
N LEU A 240 2.04 1.73 -11.27
CA LEU A 240 1.03 1.13 -12.11
C LEU A 240 1.67 0.01 -12.92
N ALA A 241 1.07 -1.18 -12.87
CA ALA A 241 1.54 -2.31 -13.66
C ALA A 241 0.61 -2.51 -14.85
N VAL A 242 1.17 -2.43 -16.06
CA VAL A 242 0.47 -2.62 -17.33
C VAL A 242 1.10 -3.80 -18.05
N LEU A 243 0.28 -4.80 -18.41
CA LEU A 243 0.73 -5.89 -19.27
C LEU A 243 0.33 -5.62 -20.72
N GLU A 244 1.29 -5.25 -21.54
CA GLU A 244 1.13 -5.12 -22.99
C GLU A 244 1.45 -6.46 -23.65
N ARG A 245 0.52 -7.02 -24.46
CA ARG A 245 0.87 -8.17 -25.31
C ARG A 245 1.66 -7.64 -26.51
N SER A 246 2.97 -7.75 -26.46
CA SER A 246 3.78 -7.74 -27.68
C SER A 246 3.28 -8.88 -28.57
N ARG A 247 2.71 -8.55 -29.74
CA ARG A 247 2.53 -9.55 -30.81
C ARG A 247 3.93 -9.90 -31.31
N LEU A 248 4.43 -11.05 -30.91
CA LEU A 248 5.48 -11.80 -31.59
C LEU A 248 4.91 -13.17 -31.94
#